data_AF-A0A2D6M7H8-F1
#
_entry.id   AF-A0A2D6M7H8-F1
#
_cell.length_a   1.000
_cell.length_b   1.000
_cell.length_c   1.000
_cell.angle_alpha   90.00
_cell.angle_beta   90.00
_cell.angle_gamma   90.00
#
_symmetry.space_group_name_H-M   'P 1'
#
loop_
_entity.id
_entity.type
_entity.pdbx_description
1 polymer ?
#
loop_
_entity_poly.entity_id
_entity_poly.type
_entity_poly.pdbx_seq_one_letter_code
_entity_poly.pdbx_strand_id
1 'polypeptide(L)'
;MGILDNDTVIVDAILTKVGRQKLAQGQPLGITKFGFGDTGVDYTLYNPDHPSGSDSYGSAITSLPMLEAVPDDNVFMRSTLWGDGERNVSGFSFILVSSGTSVTIEKVPGETASNQIWISPQVYPWIENPNFTFKVLDVRGLKSATPPMSYSDSSFLITDLVPFEHPSPVMATWEAVGQDGSLELNAQDGKITSQKTVGVEITHEGAAPGFVTVTVQQNNV
;
A
#
# COMPACT_ATOMS: atom_id res chain seq x y z
N MET A 1 -28.59 -32.07 34.26
CA MET A 1 -29.38 -30.86 33.94
C MET A 1 -29.62 -30.15 35.25
N GLY A 2 -29.04 -28.95 35.40
CA GLY A 2 -29.02 -28.18 36.65
C GLY A 2 -30.24 -27.27 36.78
N ILE A 3 -30.64 -27.04 38.03
CA ILE A 3 -31.79 -26.24 38.43
C ILE A 3 -31.62 -24.80 37.92
N LEU A 4 -32.65 -24.27 37.25
CA LEU A 4 -32.70 -22.88 36.80
C LEU A 4 -33.51 -22.09 37.84
N ASP A 5 -32.80 -21.33 38.67
CA ASP A 5 -33.39 -20.28 39.50
C ASP A 5 -33.54 -19.02 38.62
N ASN A 6 -34.69 -18.36 38.70
CA ASN A 6 -35.00 -17.19 37.89
C ASN A 6 -34.41 -15.88 38.47
N ASP A 7 -33.79 -15.94 39.65
CA ASP A 7 -33.23 -14.78 40.33
C ASP A 7 -31.79 -14.44 39.90
N THR A 8 -31.05 -15.39 39.32
CA THR A 8 -29.64 -15.15 38.96
C THR A 8 -29.28 -15.70 37.57
N VAL A 9 -28.97 -14.79 36.63
CA VAL A 9 -28.46 -15.14 35.31
C VAL A 9 -26.95 -14.90 35.28
N ILE A 10 -26.16 -15.95 35.07
CA ILE A 10 -24.71 -15.86 34.92
C ILE A 10 -24.38 -15.74 33.42
N VAL A 11 -23.75 -14.64 33.02
CA VAL A 11 -23.34 -14.37 31.63
C VAL A 11 -21.81 -14.32 31.56
N ASP A 12 -21.23 -15.12 30.67
CA ASP A 12 -19.79 -15.04 30.34
C ASP A 12 -19.60 -14.01 29.22
N ALA A 13 -18.72 -13.03 29.41
CA ALA A 13 -18.52 -11.91 28.49
C ALA A 13 -17.04 -11.59 28.31
N ILE A 14 -16.63 -11.40 27.05
CA ILE A 14 -15.29 -10.92 26.70
C ILE A 14 -15.31 -9.39 26.64
N LEU A 15 -14.43 -8.75 27.42
CA LEU A 15 -14.37 -7.29 27.50
C LEU A 15 -13.37 -6.69 26.51
N THR A 16 -13.70 -5.51 25.97
CA THR A 16 -12.75 -4.67 25.22
C THR A 16 -11.64 -4.13 26.13
N LYS A 17 -10.57 -3.54 25.55
CA LYS A 17 -9.46 -2.92 26.31
C LYS A 17 -9.97 -1.89 27.34
N VAL A 18 -10.95 -1.07 26.97
CA VAL A 18 -11.59 -0.07 27.86
C VAL A 18 -12.44 -0.75 28.95
N GLY A 19 -13.18 -1.82 28.62
CA GLY A 19 -13.94 -2.58 29.61
C GLY A 19 -13.03 -3.22 30.68
N ARG A 20 -11.89 -3.79 30.25
CA ARG A 20 -10.86 -4.32 31.15
C ARG A 20 -10.25 -3.22 32.02
N GLN A 21 -10.00 -2.03 31.45
CA GLN A 21 -9.50 -0.88 32.20
C GLN A 21 -10.48 -0.41 33.28
N LYS A 22 -11.78 -0.34 32.97
CA LYS A 22 -12.81 0.02 33.95
C LYS A 22 -12.90 -0.98 35.10
N LEU A 23 -12.83 -2.28 34.82
CA LEU A 23 -12.75 -3.30 35.88
C LEU A 23 -11.47 -3.18 36.71
N ALA A 24 -10.32 -2.95 36.08
CA ALA A 24 -9.06 -2.75 36.79
C ALA A 24 -9.10 -1.51 37.71
N GLN A 25 -9.91 -0.52 37.38
CA GLN A 25 -10.14 0.69 38.18
C GLN A 25 -11.29 0.54 39.21
N GLY A 26 -11.89 -0.65 39.33
CA GLY A 26 -13.02 -0.90 40.24
C GLY A 26 -14.31 -0.15 39.87
N GLN A 27 -14.42 0.34 38.62
CA GLN A 27 -15.60 1.06 38.16
C GLN A 27 -16.69 0.08 37.68
N PRO A 28 -17.98 0.38 37.93
CA PRO A 28 -19.06 -0.43 37.40
C PRO A 28 -19.09 -0.36 35.86
N LEU A 29 -19.34 -1.50 35.21
CA LEU A 29 -19.43 -1.57 33.75
C LEU A 29 -20.68 -0.88 33.19
N GLY A 30 -21.71 -0.66 34.02
CA GLY A 30 -22.92 0.08 33.63
C GLY A 30 -23.68 -0.59 32.47
N ILE A 31 -23.77 -1.92 32.48
CA ILE A 31 -24.43 -2.70 31.42
C ILE A 31 -25.94 -2.43 31.50
N THR A 32 -26.46 -1.57 30.63
CA THR A 32 -27.90 -1.21 30.55
C THR A 32 -28.67 -2.00 29.49
N LYS A 33 -27.95 -2.68 28.59
CA LYS A 33 -28.52 -3.47 27.50
C LYS A 33 -27.61 -4.65 27.21
N PHE A 34 -28.21 -5.81 27.00
CA PHE A 34 -27.55 -7.03 26.56
C PHE A 34 -28.22 -7.50 25.27
N GLY A 35 -27.43 -7.70 24.21
CA GLY A 35 -27.91 -8.16 22.92
C GLY A 35 -27.45 -9.59 22.68
N PHE A 36 -28.39 -10.52 22.54
CA PHE A 36 -28.10 -11.94 22.25
C PHE A 36 -27.78 -12.19 20.77
N GLY A 37 -27.72 -11.13 19.95
CA GLY A 37 -27.57 -11.20 18.51
C GLY A 37 -27.40 -9.79 17.93
N ASP A 38 -27.87 -9.60 16.69
CA ASP A 38 -27.74 -8.39 15.86
C ASP A 38 -28.42 -7.13 16.45
N THR A 39 -27.93 -6.69 17.60
CA THR A 39 -28.32 -5.45 18.23
C THR A 39 -27.48 -4.33 17.63
N GLY A 40 -28.07 -3.60 16.70
CA GLY A 40 -27.41 -2.53 15.96
C GLY A 40 -27.90 -2.42 14.53
N VAL A 41 -28.46 -3.50 13.97
CA VAL A 41 -29.17 -3.47 12.70
C VAL A 41 -30.60 -3.02 12.89
N ASP A 42 -30.96 -1.97 12.17
CA ASP A 42 -32.34 -1.52 12.04
C ASP A 42 -33.03 -2.33 10.94
N TYR A 43 -33.77 -3.37 11.33
CA TYR A 43 -34.52 -4.19 10.38
C TYR A 43 -35.69 -3.46 9.71
N THR A 44 -36.04 -2.23 10.14
CA THR A 44 -37.02 -1.41 9.42
C THR A 44 -36.50 -0.89 8.09
N LEU A 45 -35.18 -0.98 7.86
CA LEU A 45 -34.54 -0.69 6.57
C LEU A 45 -34.80 -1.77 5.50
N TYR A 46 -35.43 -2.89 5.86
CA TYR A 46 -35.85 -3.90 4.89
C TYR A 46 -37.04 -3.40 4.07
N ASN A 47 -36.86 -3.23 2.76
CA ASN A 47 -37.87 -2.69 1.85
C ASN A 47 -38.37 -3.77 0.86
N PRO A 48 -39.50 -4.44 1.10
CA PRO A 48 -40.06 -5.43 0.19
C PRO A 48 -40.64 -4.83 -1.11
N ASP A 49 -40.80 -3.50 -1.20
CA ASP A 49 -41.31 -2.80 -2.38
C ASP A 49 -40.18 -2.19 -3.23
N HIS A 50 -38.92 -2.62 -3.03
CA HIS A 50 -37.78 -2.04 -3.73
C HIS A 50 -37.91 -2.25 -5.26
N PRO A 51 -37.80 -1.19 -6.09
CA PRO A 51 -38.07 -1.25 -7.54
C PRO A 51 -37.12 -2.17 -8.32
N SER A 52 -35.94 -2.44 -7.76
CA SER A 52 -34.95 -3.38 -8.31
C SER A 52 -35.22 -4.86 -7.99
N GLY A 53 -36.36 -5.18 -7.34
CA GLY A 53 -36.77 -6.56 -7.04
C GLY A 53 -36.18 -7.12 -5.74
N SER A 54 -36.46 -8.41 -5.50
CA SER A 54 -36.16 -9.12 -4.24
C SER A 54 -34.70 -9.09 -3.83
N ASP A 55 -33.80 -8.98 -4.81
CA ASP A 55 -32.35 -8.97 -4.59
C ASP A 55 -31.89 -7.68 -3.88
N SER A 56 -32.72 -6.62 -3.89
CA SER A 56 -32.38 -5.32 -3.31
C SER A 56 -33.11 -5.00 -1.99
N TYR A 57 -34.00 -5.89 -1.51
CA TYR A 57 -34.84 -5.63 -0.33
C TYR A 57 -34.04 -5.38 0.96
N GLY A 58 -32.88 -6.03 1.09
CA GLY A 58 -31.99 -5.90 2.25
C GLY A 58 -30.75 -5.05 2.01
N SER A 59 -30.64 -4.35 0.88
CA SER A 59 -29.41 -3.63 0.48
C SER A 59 -28.95 -2.58 1.50
N ALA A 60 -29.89 -1.91 2.16
CA ALA A 60 -29.60 -0.94 3.22
C ALA A 60 -29.09 -1.60 4.52
N ILE A 61 -29.48 -2.84 4.79
CA ILE A 61 -29.03 -3.61 5.96
C ILE A 61 -27.66 -4.22 5.69
N THR A 62 -27.42 -4.78 4.51
CA THR A 62 -26.14 -5.39 4.13
C THR A 62 -25.02 -4.39 3.89
N SER A 63 -25.37 -3.10 3.69
CA SER A 63 -24.41 -2.00 3.57
C SER A 63 -24.08 -1.31 4.89
N LEU A 64 -24.71 -1.71 6.00
CA LEU A 64 -24.33 -1.20 7.32
C LEU A 64 -22.91 -1.66 7.67
N PRO A 65 -22.07 -0.78 8.25
CA PRO A 65 -20.76 -1.18 8.75
C PRO A 65 -20.94 -2.22 9.86
N MET A 66 -20.21 -3.33 9.77
CA MET A 66 -20.28 -4.41 10.76
C MET A 66 -19.88 -3.86 12.14
N LEU A 67 -20.82 -3.77 13.08
CA LEU A 67 -20.62 -3.16 14.41
C LEU A 67 -20.07 -4.15 15.47
N GLU A 68 -19.59 -5.32 15.06
CA GLU A 68 -18.93 -6.23 15.99
C GLU A 68 -17.58 -5.63 16.42
N ALA A 69 -17.44 -5.39 17.73
CA ALA A 69 -16.19 -4.92 18.30
C ALA A 69 -15.14 -6.04 18.22
N VAL A 70 -14.34 -6.05 17.15
CA VAL A 70 -13.15 -6.91 17.05
C VAL A 70 -12.11 -6.39 18.05
N PRO A 71 -11.79 -7.11 19.14
CA PRO A 71 -11.02 -6.57 20.25
C PRO A 71 -9.50 -6.59 20.02
N ASP A 72 -9.04 -7.09 18.87
CA ASP A 72 -7.63 -7.24 18.52
C ASP A 72 -7.32 -6.72 17.11
N ASP A 73 -6.49 -5.68 17.05
CA ASP A 73 -6.01 -5.05 15.82
C ASP A 73 -5.05 -5.99 15.04
N ASN A 74 -4.51 -7.06 15.64
CA ASN A 74 -3.71 -8.08 14.93
C ASN A 74 -4.56 -9.04 14.07
N VAL A 75 -5.88 -9.03 14.26
CA VAL A 75 -6.82 -9.85 13.48
C VAL A 75 -7.53 -9.01 12.42
N PHE A 76 -7.60 -7.70 12.63
CA PHE A 76 -8.09 -6.77 11.62
C PHE A 76 -7.07 -6.66 10.47
N MET A 77 -7.51 -6.87 9.22
CA MET A 77 -6.67 -6.75 8.01
C MET A 77 -5.44 -7.68 7.91
N ARG A 78 -5.34 -8.76 8.69
CA ARG A 78 -4.24 -9.75 8.54
C ARG A 78 -4.18 -10.36 7.13
N SER A 79 -5.33 -10.54 6.50
CA SER A 79 -5.45 -10.94 5.11
C SER A 79 -6.40 -10.00 4.40
N THR A 80 -5.85 -9.06 3.65
CA THR A 80 -6.61 -8.31 2.66
C THR A 80 -6.69 -9.12 1.37
N LEU A 81 -7.88 -9.23 0.79
CA LEU A 81 -8.03 -9.70 -0.58
C LEU A 81 -7.35 -8.68 -1.50
N TRP A 82 -6.20 -9.05 -2.07
CA TRP A 82 -5.56 -8.24 -3.10
C TRP A 82 -6.32 -8.47 -4.41
N GLY A 83 -7.16 -7.51 -4.78
CA GLY A 83 -8.25 -7.66 -5.74
C GLY A 83 -7.95 -7.18 -7.16
N ASP A 84 -6.69 -7.28 -7.61
CA ASP A 84 -6.31 -6.87 -8.97
C ASP A 84 -5.65 -8.00 -9.79
N GLY A 85 -5.62 -9.22 -9.24
CA GLY A 85 -5.02 -10.39 -9.89
C GLY A 85 -5.87 -10.97 -11.01
N GLU A 86 -5.23 -11.44 -12.08
CA GLU A 86 -5.88 -12.12 -13.20
C GLU A 86 -6.65 -13.38 -12.74
N ARG A 87 -7.83 -13.61 -13.32
CA ARG A 87 -8.65 -14.80 -13.00
C ARG A 87 -7.99 -16.07 -13.55
N ASN A 88 -8.06 -17.16 -12.77
CA ASN A 88 -7.52 -18.50 -13.09
C ASN A 88 -5.99 -18.67 -13.00
N VAL A 89 -5.30 -17.87 -12.18
CA VAL A 89 -3.88 -18.09 -11.87
C VAL A 89 -3.69 -19.14 -10.77
N SER A 90 -2.72 -20.04 -10.96
CA SER A 90 -2.37 -21.11 -10.00
C SER A 90 -1.56 -20.58 -8.80
N GLY A 91 -1.03 -19.37 -8.90
CA GLY A 91 -0.29 -18.68 -7.85
C GLY A 91 -0.33 -17.17 -8.06
N PHE A 92 0.08 -16.42 -7.05
CA PHE A 92 0.18 -14.96 -7.14
C PHE A 92 1.26 -14.56 -8.13
N SER A 93 0.96 -13.57 -8.97
CA SER A 93 1.95 -12.95 -9.83
C SER A 93 2.91 -12.11 -8.99
N PHE A 94 4.17 -12.02 -9.40
CA PHE A 94 5.19 -11.22 -8.71
C PHE A 94 6.22 -10.68 -9.69
N ILE A 95 6.92 -9.64 -9.27
CA ILE A 95 7.96 -8.98 -10.06
C ILE A 95 9.33 -9.46 -9.60
N LEU A 96 10.11 -9.97 -10.54
CA LEU A 96 11.55 -10.21 -10.39
C LEU A 96 12.32 -9.04 -10.99
N VAL A 97 13.35 -8.57 -10.30
CA VAL A 97 14.22 -7.52 -10.82
C VAL A 97 15.55 -8.14 -11.21
N SER A 98 15.88 -8.13 -12.51
CA SER A 98 17.08 -8.79 -13.03
C SER A 98 18.37 -8.04 -12.69
N SER A 99 18.28 -6.74 -12.42
CA SER A 99 19.42 -5.92 -11.94
C SER A 99 19.75 -6.15 -10.46
N GLY A 100 18.96 -6.96 -9.75
CA GLY A 100 19.10 -7.20 -8.32
C GLY A 100 18.31 -6.21 -7.46
N THR A 101 18.32 -6.42 -6.14
CA THR A 101 17.58 -5.60 -5.17
C THR A 101 18.35 -4.36 -4.71
N SER A 102 19.64 -4.26 -5.05
CA SER A 102 20.50 -3.13 -4.73
C SER A 102 21.37 -2.78 -5.94
N VAL A 103 21.28 -1.54 -6.40
CA VAL A 103 22.04 -1.03 -7.56
C VAL A 103 22.76 0.26 -7.15
N THR A 104 23.96 0.50 -7.68
CA THR A 104 24.76 1.69 -7.34
C THR A 104 25.05 2.52 -8.58
N ILE A 105 24.76 3.82 -8.49
CA ILE A 105 25.24 4.87 -9.41
C ILE A 105 26.56 5.39 -8.84
N GLU A 106 27.64 5.13 -9.56
CA GLU A 106 29.01 5.53 -9.29
C GLU A 106 29.43 6.70 -10.18
N LYS A 107 30.29 7.55 -9.62
CA LYS A 107 30.94 8.63 -10.36
C LYS A 107 31.95 8.05 -11.37
N VAL A 108 31.96 8.58 -12.60
CA VAL A 108 33.04 8.28 -13.55
C VAL A 108 34.33 8.95 -13.07
N PRO A 109 35.45 8.22 -12.91
CA PRO A 109 36.70 8.79 -12.43
C PRO A 109 37.19 9.94 -13.33
N GLY A 110 37.42 11.11 -12.73
CA GLY A 110 37.96 12.29 -13.44
C GLY A 110 36.93 13.17 -14.16
N GLU A 111 35.65 12.81 -14.16
CA GLU A 111 34.57 13.59 -14.79
C GLU A 111 33.55 14.05 -13.75
N THR A 112 32.59 14.91 -14.09
CA THR A 112 31.44 15.23 -13.21
C THR A 112 30.25 14.28 -13.43
N ALA A 113 30.31 13.46 -14.47
CA ALA A 113 29.28 12.50 -14.85
C ALA A 113 29.31 11.24 -13.97
N SER A 114 28.17 10.54 -13.95
CA SER A 114 28.01 9.25 -13.27
C SER A 114 27.53 8.19 -14.26
N ASN A 115 27.73 6.92 -13.93
CA ASN A 115 27.23 5.81 -14.76
C ASN A 115 25.70 5.74 -14.68
N GLN A 116 25.06 5.54 -15.82
CA GLN A 116 23.64 5.25 -15.86
C GLN A 116 23.38 3.80 -15.44
N ILE A 117 22.23 3.56 -14.81
CA ILE A 117 21.76 2.23 -14.43
C ILE A 117 20.44 1.91 -15.10
N TRP A 118 20.17 0.62 -15.27
CA TRP A 118 18.91 0.10 -15.78
C TRP A 118 18.24 -0.75 -14.70
N ILE A 119 16.99 -0.45 -14.39
CA ILE A 119 16.14 -1.28 -13.53
C ILE A 119 15.20 -2.06 -14.46
N SER A 120 15.47 -3.35 -14.60
CA SER A 120 14.80 -4.22 -15.56
C SER A 120 13.94 -5.27 -14.84
N PRO A 121 12.65 -4.99 -14.61
CA PRO A 121 11.72 -5.94 -14.01
C PRO A 121 11.22 -6.99 -15.03
N GLN A 122 10.82 -8.14 -14.51
CA GLN A 122 10.11 -9.20 -15.21
C GLN A 122 8.95 -9.66 -14.34
N VAL A 123 7.77 -9.82 -14.92
CA VAL A 123 6.59 -10.35 -14.23
C VAL A 123 6.52 -11.87 -14.42
N TYR A 124 6.07 -12.58 -13.38
CA TYR A 124 5.76 -14.01 -13.44
C TYR A 124 4.27 -14.24 -13.17
N PRO A 125 3.51 -14.99 -14.00
CA PRO A 125 3.95 -15.66 -15.22
C PRO A 125 4.43 -14.65 -16.27
N TRP A 126 5.30 -15.11 -17.17
CA TRP A 126 5.85 -14.22 -18.20
C TRP A 126 4.74 -13.71 -19.11
N ILE A 127 4.72 -12.38 -19.29
CA ILE A 127 3.82 -11.67 -20.19
C ILE A 127 4.68 -10.96 -21.23
N GLU A 128 4.22 -10.94 -22.47
CA GLU A 128 4.88 -10.20 -23.55
C GLU A 128 4.53 -8.71 -23.43
N ASN A 129 5.54 -7.84 -23.35
CA ASN A 129 5.39 -6.38 -23.19
C ASN A 129 4.58 -5.95 -21.94
N PRO A 130 5.01 -6.30 -20.72
CA PRO A 130 4.34 -5.86 -19.50
C PRO A 130 4.47 -4.34 -19.30
N ASN A 131 3.41 -3.70 -18.79
CA ASN A 131 3.45 -2.30 -18.38
C ASN A 131 3.87 -2.21 -16.92
N PHE A 132 5.00 -1.56 -16.63
CA PHE A 132 5.46 -1.34 -15.27
C PHE A 132 5.34 0.12 -14.89
N THR A 133 4.87 0.37 -13.66
CA THR A 133 4.92 1.69 -13.04
C THR A 133 6.06 1.70 -12.03
N PHE A 134 6.94 2.68 -12.16
CA PHE A 134 8.06 2.90 -11.24
C PHE A 134 7.79 4.15 -10.43
N LYS A 135 7.86 4.04 -9.11
CA LYS A 135 7.78 5.17 -8.19
C LYS A 135 9.10 5.29 -7.44
N VAL A 136 9.86 6.33 -7.79
CA VAL A 136 11.11 6.65 -7.10
C VAL A 136 10.80 7.54 -5.91
N LEU A 137 11.21 7.12 -4.71
CA LEU A 137 10.84 7.78 -3.46
C LEU A 137 11.52 9.14 -3.24
N ASP A 138 12.67 9.38 -3.88
CA ASP A 138 13.36 10.67 -3.83
C ASP A 138 14.23 10.93 -5.07
N VAL A 139 13.73 11.75 -5.98
CA VAL A 139 14.36 12.06 -7.28
C VAL A 139 15.32 13.25 -7.25
N ARG A 140 15.54 13.88 -6.10
CA ARG A 140 16.45 15.03 -5.99
C ARG A 140 17.85 14.67 -6.49
N GLY A 141 18.36 15.46 -7.43
CA GLY A 141 19.66 15.27 -8.05
C GLY A 141 19.72 14.12 -9.06
N LEU A 142 18.60 13.46 -9.38
CA LEU A 142 18.54 12.40 -10.39
C LEU A 142 18.04 12.96 -11.72
N LYS A 143 18.39 12.26 -12.80
CA LYS A 143 17.87 12.46 -14.15
C LYS A 143 17.57 11.10 -14.80
N SER A 144 16.67 11.10 -15.76
CA SER A 144 16.39 9.96 -16.65
C SER A 144 16.33 10.50 -18.07
N ALA A 145 16.64 9.65 -19.06
CA ALA A 145 16.45 10.00 -20.47
C ALA A 145 14.97 10.26 -20.81
N THR A 146 14.05 9.59 -20.11
CA THR A 146 12.61 9.80 -20.24
C THR A 146 12.07 10.63 -19.05
N PRO A 147 11.29 11.69 -19.31
CA PRO A 147 10.68 12.45 -18.23
C PRO A 147 9.68 11.58 -17.44
N PRO A 148 9.51 11.81 -16.14
CA PRO A 148 8.45 11.16 -15.37
C PRO A 148 7.06 11.58 -15.86
N MET A 149 6.07 10.75 -15.55
CA MET A 149 4.66 11.05 -15.76
C MET A 149 4.16 12.10 -14.75
N SER A 150 4.70 12.10 -13.54
CA SER A 150 4.31 13.05 -12.49
C SER A 150 5.36 13.17 -11.40
N TYR A 151 5.35 14.33 -10.72
CA TYR A 151 6.02 14.56 -9.46
C TYR A 151 4.99 14.63 -8.32
N SER A 152 5.39 14.25 -7.10
CA SER A 152 4.55 14.44 -5.91
C SER A 152 4.39 15.91 -5.50
N ASP A 153 5.33 16.75 -5.92
CA ASP A 153 5.29 18.20 -5.72
C ASP A 153 4.87 18.87 -7.02
N SER A 154 3.72 19.54 -7.01
CA SER A 154 3.15 20.24 -8.16
C SER A 154 3.95 21.46 -8.60
N SER A 155 4.98 21.87 -7.84
CA SER A 155 5.87 22.98 -8.19
C SER A 155 6.84 22.65 -9.32
N PHE A 156 7.03 21.37 -9.63
CA PHE A 156 7.89 20.90 -10.71
C PHE A 156 7.06 20.41 -11.90
N LEU A 157 7.41 20.88 -13.10
CA LEU A 157 6.91 20.32 -14.35
C LEU A 157 7.65 19.03 -14.67
N ILE A 158 7.04 18.12 -15.43
CA ILE A 158 7.66 16.83 -15.81
C ILE A 158 8.98 16.96 -16.60
N THR A 159 9.27 18.15 -17.15
CA THR A 159 10.52 18.46 -17.83
C THR A 159 11.62 18.98 -16.91
N ASP A 160 11.27 19.30 -15.66
CA ASP A 160 12.20 19.91 -14.72
C ASP A 160 13.08 18.86 -14.05
N LEU A 161 14.32 19.23 -13.78
CA LEU A 161 15.21 18.44 -12.95
C LEU A 161 15.16 18.96 -11.52
N VAL A 162 14.78 18.08 -10.57
CA VAL A 162 14.70 18.44 -9.16
C VAL A 162 16.13 18.60 -8.60
N PRO A 163 16.51 19.78 -8.06
CA PRO A 163 17.83 19.98 -7.49
C PRO A 163 18.09 19.08 -6.27
N PHE A 164 19.35 18.68 -6.06
CA PHE A 164 19.74 17.90 -4.89
C PHE A 164 19.43 18.61 -3.56
N GLU A 165 19.62 19.92 -3.53
CA GLU A 165 19.45 20.79 -2.36
C GLU A 165 17.97 21.11 -2.03
N HIS A 166 17.00 20.54 -2.76
CA HIS A 166 15.59 20.77 -2.47
C HIS A 166 15.25 20.29 -1.04
N PRO A 167 14.56 21.11 -0.21
CA PRO A 167 14.45 20.88 1.22
C PRO A 167 13.67 19.62 1.60
N SER A 168 12.71 19.21 0.77
CA SER A 168 11.88 18.02 0.99
C SER A 168 12.12 16.98 -0.10
N PRO A 169 12.05 15.67 0.22
CA PRO A 169 12.10 14.63 -0.81
C PRO A 169 10.94 14.79 -1.79
N VAL A 170 11.22 14.61 -3.08
CA VAL A 170 10.23 14.67 -4.15
C VAL A 170 10.15 13.29 -4.77
N MET A 171 8.97 12.68 -4.77
CA MET A 171 8.73 11.42 -5.45
C MET A 171 8.40 11.69 -6.92
N ALA A 172 8.76 10.78 -7.81
CA ALA A 172 8.27 10.83 -9.18
C ALA A 172 7.87 9.44 -9.68
N THR A 173 6.95 9.44 -10.63
CA THR A 173 6.37 8.22 -11.20
C THR A 173 6.70 8.14 -12.68
N TRP A 174 7.16 6.99 -13.14
CA TRP A 174 7.34 6.66 -14.55
C TRP A 174 6.45 5.48 -14.92
N GLU A 175 6.00 5.46 -16.17
CA GLU A 175 5.35 4.30 -16.77
C GLU A 175 6.25 3.83 -17.91
N ALA A 176 6.69 2.57 -17.85
CA ALA A 176 7.47 1.96 -18.91
C ALA A 176 6.60 0.96 -19.66
N VAL A 177 6.44 1.22 -20.97
CA VAL A 177 5.68 0.40 -21.91
C VAL A 177 6.64 -0.08 -23.00
N GLY A 178 6.86 -1.40 -23.13
CA GLY A 178 7.69 -1.98 -24.20
C GLY A 178 8.47 -3.23 -23.81
N GLN A 179 9.19 -3.81 -24.78
CA GLN A 179 9.76 -5.17 -24.77
C GLN A 179 10.69 -5.48 -23.57
N ASP A 180 11.29 -4.45 -22.96
CA ASP A 180 12.17 -4.58 -21.78
C ASP A 180 11.63 -3.89 -20.51
N GLY A 181 10.53 -3.11 -20.60
CA GLY A 181 9.84 -2.48 -19.46
C GLY A 181 10.73 -1.76 -18.43
N SER A 182 11.91 -1.29 -18.84
CA SER A 182 12.99 -0.90 -17.93
C SER A 182 13.04 0.60 -17.66
N LEU A 183 13.42 0.99 -16.45
CA LEU A 183 13.68 2.38 -16.09
C LEU A 183 15.18 2.68 -16.11
N GLU A 184 15.57 3.71 -16.86
CA GLU A 184 16.90 4.31 -16.80
C GLU A 184 16.96 5.34 -15.67
N LEU A 185 18.00 5.30 -14.85
CA LEU A 185 18.30 6.34 -13.88
C LEU A 185 19.79 6.72 -13.93
N ASN A 186 20.06 8.01 -13.77
CA ASN A 186 21.41 8.55 -13.63
C ASN A 186 21.40 9.71 -12.63
N ALA A 187 22.57 10.08 -12.10
CA ALA A 187 22.77 11.28 -11.32
C ALA A 187 22.97 12.51 -12.23
N GLN A 188 22.50 13.66 -11.79
CA GLN A 188 22.82 14.94 -12.43
C GLN A 188 24.31 15.27 -12.23
N ASP A 189 24.96 15.72 -13.30
CA ASP A 189 26.41 15.85 -13.35
C ASP A 189 26.91 16.92 -12.36
N GLY A 190 27.76 16.52 -11.42
CA GLY A 190 28.33 17.40 -10.39
C GLY A 190 27.34 17.97 -9.38
N LYS A 191 26.11 17.44 -9.28
CA LYS A 191 25.06 17.96 -8.38
C LYS A 191 24.85 17.17 -7.09
N ILE A 192 25.36 15.94 -7.01
CA ILE A 192 25.24 15.10 -5.81
C ILE A 192 26.34 15.50 -4.83
N THR A 193 25.96 16.23 -3.77
CA THR A 193 26.91 16.76 -2.78
C THR A 193 27.25 15.76 -1.67
N SER A 194 26.38 14.78 -1.43
CA SER A 194 26.64 13.65 -0.51
C SER A 194 26.01 12.37 -1.03
N GLN A 195 26.58 11.21 -0.66
CA GLN A 195 25.98 9.91 -0.97
C GLN A 195 24.53 9.86 -0.45
N LYS A 196 23.61 9.36 -1.28
CA LYS A 196 22.21 9.13 -0.89
C LYS A 196 21.73 7.76 -1.33
N THR A 197 20.73 7.24 -0.64
CA THR A 197 20.07 5.99 -0.99
C THR A 197 18.58 6.27 -1.18
N VAL A 198 18.01 5.72 -2.25
CA VAL A 198 16.60 5.91 -2.62
C VAL A 198 15.94 4.58 -2.89
N GLY A 199 14.68 4.45 -2.48
CA GLY A 199 13.85 3.32 -2.86
C GLY A 199 13.19 3.55 -4.20
N VAL A 200 13.09 2.49 -5.00
CA VAL A 200 12.29 2.43 -6.22
C VAL A 200 11.26 1.32 -6.04
N GLU A 201 10.00 1.72 -5.95
CA GLU A 201 8.86 0.80 -5.94
C GLU A 201 8.48 0.50 -7.39
N ILE A 202 8.29 -0.78 -7.70
CA ILE A 202 7.90 -1.26 -9.03
C ILE A 202 6.56 -1.96 -8.88
N THR A 203 5.57 -1.52 -9.63
CA THR A 203 4.22 -2.09 -9.61
C THR A 203 3.79 -2.51 -11.00
N HIS A 204 3.02 -3.58 -11.06
CA HIS A 204 2.32 -4.06 -12.23
C HIS A 204 0.94 -4.53 -11.78
N GLU A 205 -0.07 -4.34 -12.62
CA GLU A 205 -1.44 -4.79 -12.34
C GLU A 205 -1.45 -6.29 -12.01
N GLY A 206 -2.11 -6.68 -10.92
CA GLY A 206 -2.21 -8.08 -10.52
C GLY A 206 -0.94 -8.78 -10.03
N ALA A 207 0.22 -8.11 -10.00
CA ALA A 207 1.47 -8.66 -9.46
C ALA A 207 1.84 -8.04 -8.11
N ALA A 208 2.47 -8.84 -7.24
CA ALA A 208 3.11 -8.35 -6.03
C ALA A 208 4.22 -7.35 -6.39
N PRO A 209 4.30 -6.20 -5.70
CA PRO A 209 5.25 -5.14 -6.05
C PRO A 209 6.70 -5.57 -5.82
N GLY A 210 7.59 -5.10 -6.69
CA GLY A 210 9.03 -5.21 -6.53
C GLY A 210 9.59 -3.97 -5.82
N PHE A 211 10.72 -4.12 -5.15
CA PHE A 211 11.43 -3.00 -4.54
C PHE A 211 12.93 -3.09 -4.82
N VAL A 212 13.51 -1.97 -5.25
CA VAL A 212 14.94 -1.84 -5.53
C VAL A 212 15.50 -0.67 -4.74
N THR A 213 16.64 -0.90 -4.10
CA THR A 213 17.39 0.16 -3.44
C THR A 213 18.46 0.68 -4.39
N VAL A 214 18.46 1.98 -4.67
CA VAL A 214 19.47 2.63 -5.50
C VAL A 214 20.35 3.49 -4.61
N THR A 215 21.65 3.21 -4.59
CA THR A 215 22.65 4.04 -3.91
C THR A 215 23.33 4.94 -4.93
N VAL A 216 23.39 6.24 -4.65
CA VAL A 216 23.99 7.24 -5.52
C VAL A 216 25.19 7.84 -4.82
N GLN A 217 26.36 7.67 -5.42
CA GLN A 217 27.62 8.21 -4.91
C GLN A 217 27.72 9.71 -5.15
N GLN A 218 28.50 10.38 -4.30
CA GLN A 218 28.84 11.79 -4.47
C GLN A 218 29.57 12.01 -5.80
N ASN A 219 29.18 13.04 -6.55
CA ASN A 219 29.77 13.34 -7.86
C ASN A 219 30.22 14.81 -8.03
N ASN A 220 30.13 15.64 -6.98
CA ASN A 220 30.48 17.06 -7.03
C ASN A 220 31.98 17.39 -6.92
N VAL A 221 32.86 16.39 -6.69
CA VAL A 221 34.32 16.54 -6.63
C VAL A 221 34.96 15.57 -7.59
#